data_AF-A0A022W8B6-F1
#
_entry.id   AF-A0A022W8B6-F1
#
_cell.length_a   1.000
_cell.length_b   1.000
_cell.length_c   1.000
_cell.angle_alpha   90.00
_cell.angle_beta   90.00
_cell.angle_gamma   90.00
#
_symmetry.space_group_name_H-M   'P 1'
#
loop_
_entity.id
_entity.type
_entity.pdbx_description
1 polymer ?
#
loop_
_entity_poly.entity_id
_entity_poly.type
_entity_poly.pdbx_seq_one_letter_code
_entity_poly.pdbx_strand_id
1 'polypeptide(L)'
;MAPPAAVQDDSHQRLLDELDIARLPKPFRNPNWKPSARRNKNVKQILSETSRKEASAVASQTNSGSSTPFAMSTNSAVGTGMGSAEGAQTPMVASTAATHAHQQQGSVRQPNIAQAAQSLSTLVLEKNFRAGAPSGPAVTYTNIDAAPSLQGHQKRYCDITGLPAPYTDPKTRLRYHNKEVFGVIRSLGPGVAENYLEARGAHTVLK
;
A
#
# COMPACT_ATOMS: atom_id res chain seq x y z
N MET A 1 -33.65 -53.42 24.54
CA MET A 1 -32.18 -53.40 24.70
C MET A 1 -31.65 -52.28 23.80
N ALA A 2 -31.12 -51.20 24.36
CA ALA A 2 -30.63 -50.05 23.58
C ALA A 2 -29.30 -50.42 22.86
N PRO A 3 -29.02 -49.90 21.66
CA PRO A 3 -27.83 -50.25 20.91
C PRO A 3 -26.56 -49.71 21.60
N PRO A 4 -25.42 -50.43 21.51
CA PRO A 4 -24.17 -49.99 22.11
C PRO A 4 -23.67 -48.71 21.44
N ALA A 5 -23.20 -47.76 22.26
CA ALA A 5 -22.67 -46.48 21.81
C ALA A 5 -21.51 -46.70 20.82
N ALA A 6 -21.57 -46.03 19.67
CA ALA A 6 -20.50 -46.08 18.67
C ALA A 6 -19.17 -45.62 19.29
N VAL A 7 -18.12 -46.42 19.11
CA VAL A 7 -16.75 -46.06 19.50
C VAL A 7 -16.38 -44.78 18.75
N GLN A 8 -16.22 -43.68 19.48
CA GLN A 8 -15.82 -42.41 18.88
C GLN A 8 -14.33 -42.50 18.52
N ASP A 9 -14.03 -42.32 17.24
CA ASP A 9 -12.66 -42.29 16.74
C ASP A 9 -12.04 -40.91 17.06
N ASP A 10 -11.25 -40.85 18.14
CA ASP A 10 -10.59 -39.64 18.63
C ASP A 10 -9.45 -39.15 17.72
N SER A 11 -9.17 -39.83 16.61
CA SER A 11 -8.10 -39.45 15.66
C SER A 11 -8.26 -38.03 15.11
N HIS A 12 -9.49 -37.63 14.76
CA HIS A 12 -9.77 -36.28 14.28
C HIS A 12 -9.46 -35.23 15.35
N GLN A 13 -9.83 -35.50 16.60
CA GLN A 13 -9.58 -34.57 17.71
C GLN A 13 -8.08 -34.43 18.01
N ARG A 14 -7.32 -35.52 17.91
CA ARG A 14 -5.86 -35.49 18.04
C ARG A 14 -5.18 -34.65 16.96
N LEU A 15 -5.66 -34.74 15.71
CA LEU A 15 -5.12 -33.93 14.62
C LEU A 15 -5.36 -32.43 14.85
N LEU A 16 -6.53 -32.04 15.34
CA LEU A 16 -6.82 -30.65 15.68
C LEU A 16 -5.91 -30.13 16.79
N ASP A 17 -5.66 -30.94 17.81
CA ASP A 17 -4.79 -30.59 18.94
C ASP A 17 -3.32 -30.45 18.51
N GLU A 18 -2.85 -31.26 17.57
CA GLU A 18 -1.51 -31.17 17.00
C GLU A 18 -1.33 -29.91 16.14
N LEU A 19 -2.35 -29.50 15.38
CA LEU A 19 -2.33 -28.31 14.53
C LEU A 19 -2.56 -26.99 15.32
N ASP A 20 -2.83 -27.06 16.63
CA ASP A 20 -3.08 -25.90 17.47
C ASP A 20 -1.79 -25.17 17.89
N ILE A 21 -1.45 -24.12 17.13
CA ILE A 21 -0.31 -23.24 17.41
C ILE A 21 -0.47 -22.37 18.65
N ALA A 22 -1.64 -22.37 19.32
CA ALA A 22 -1.86 -21.60 20.55
C ALA A 22 -1.23 -22.28 21.77
N ARG A 23 -1.17 -23.62 21.76
CA ARG A 23 -0.60 -24.43 22.84
C ARG A 23 0.93 -24.44 22.83
N LEU A 24 1.54 -24.09 21.70
CA LEU A 24 2.99 -24.02 21.55
C LEU A 24 3.54 -22.74 22.21
N PRO A 25 4.59 -22.84 23.07
CA PRO A 25 5.23 -21.66 23.65
C PRO A 25 5.92 -20.83 22.56
N LYS A 26 5.84 -19.50 22.67
CA LYS A 26 6.41 -18.55 21.71
C LYS A 26 7.51 -17.72 22.37
N PRO A 27 8.68 -18.30 22.70
CA PRO A 27 9.75 -17.60 23.44
C PRO A 27 10.37 -16.44 22.66
N PHE A 28 10.19 -16.41 21.33
CA PHE A 28 10.65 -15.35 20.44
C PHE A 28 9.66 -14.18 20.31
N ARG A 29 8.44 -14.29 20.84
CA ARG A 29 7.41 -13.25 20.69
C ARG A 29 7.49 -12.26 21.85
N ASN A 30 7.75 -11.00 21.55
CA ASN A 30 7.76 -9.94 22.56
C ASN A 30 6.36 -9.79 23.21
N PRO A 31 6.21 -10.00 24.53
CA PRO A 31 4.92 -9.89 25.21
C PRO A 31 4.38 -8.46 25.27
N ASN A 32 5.25 -7.45 25.15
CA ASN A 32 4.88 -6.04 25.23
C ASN A 32 4.32 -5.49 23.90
N TRP A 33 4.49 -6.22 22.79
CA TRP A 33 4.01 -5.77 21.50
C TRP A 33 2.49 -5.88 21.39
N LYS A 34 1.83 -4.76 21.09
CA LYS A 34 0.36 -4.69 20.89
C LYS A 34 0.05 -4.43 19.41
N PRO A 35 -0.82 -5.22 18.77
CA PRO A 35 -1.19 -5.00 17.38
C PRO A 35 -1.97 -3.69 17.22
N SER A 36 -1.66 -2.91 16.18
CA SER A 36 -2.46 -1.74 15.82
C SER A 36 -3.81 -2.14 15.24
N ALA A 37 -4.88 -1.49 15.68
CA ALA A 37 -6.22 -1.68 15.14
C ALA A 37 -6.34 -1.24 13.66
N ARG A 38 -5.46 -0.34 13.19
CA ARG A 38 -5.49 0.23 11.83
C ARG A 38 -4.60 -0.53 10.84
N ARG A 39 -4.42 -1.83 11.01
CA ARG A 39 -3.54 -2.66 10.14
C ARG A 39 -4.26 -3.27 8.92
N ASN A 40 -5.53 -3.62 9.08
CA ASN A 40 -6.30 -4.28 8.03
C ASN A 40 -6.94 -3.20 7.14
N LYS A 41 -6.24 -2.82 6.06
CA LYS A 41 -6.70 -1.80 5.10
C LYS A 41 -6.89 -2.42 3.72
N ASN A 42 -7.91 -1.97 2.99
CA ASN A 42 -8.07 -2.32 1.58
C ASN A 42 -7.03 -1.56 0.72
N VAL A 43 -6.63 -2.12 -0.41
CA VAL A 43 -5.74 -1.47 -1.40
C VAL A 43 -6.18 -0.03 -1.70
N LYS A 44 -7.48 0.21 -1.90
CA LYS A 44 -8.01 1.57 -2.13
C LYS A 44 -7.69 2.53 -0.98
N GLN A 45 -7.82 2.07 0.27
CA GLN A 45 -7.50 2.88 1.44
C GLN A 45 -6.00 3.16 1.51
N ILE A 46 -5.16 2.15 1.26
CA ILE A 46 -3.69 2.30 1.22
C ILE A 46 -3.28 3.33 0.16
N LEU A 47 -3.79 3.18 -1.07
CA LEU A 47 -3.52 4.12 -2.16
C LEU A 47 -3.98 5.55 -1.82
N SER A 48 -5.18 5.70 -1.23
CA SER A 48 -5.69 7.01 -0.82
C SER A 48 -4.85 7.67 0.28
N GLU A 49 -4.33 6.90 1.23
CA GLU A 49 -3.48 7.41 2.29
C GLU A 49 -2.10 7.80 1.77
N THR A 50 -1.52 7.01 0.85
CA THR A 50 -0.25 7.33 0.20
C THR A 50 -0.36 8.63 -0.58
N SER A 51 -1.40 8.77 -1.42
CA SER A 51 -1.64 9.99 -2.19
C SER A 51 -1.82 11.23 -1.28
N ARG A 52 -2.60 11.11 -0.20
CA ARG A 52 -2.78 12.20 0.77
C ARG A 52 -1.47 12.57 1.47
N LYS A 53 -0.65 11.57 1.84
CA LYS A 53 0.65 11.79 2.49
C LYS A 53 1.64 12.51 1.56
N GLU A 54 1.68 12.13 0.28
CA GLU A 54 2.49 12.82 -0.73
C GLU A 54 2.05 14.28 -0.89
N ALA A 55 0.74 14.54 -0.99
CA ALA A 55 0.21 15.90 -1.08
C ALA A 55 0.58 16.77 0.15
N SER A 56 0.50 16.20 1.35
CA SER A 56 0.89 16.91 2.58
C SER A 56 2.40 17.20 2.64
N ALA A 57 3.25 16.28 2.16
CA ALA A 57 4.70 16.51 2.09
C ALA A 57 5.06 17.65 1.13
N VAL A 58 4.34 17.77 0.00
CA VAL A 58 4.52 18.86 -0.96
C VAL A 58 4.08 20.20 -0.36
N ALA A 59 2.96 20.25 0.35
CA ALA A 59 2.44 21.49 0.96
C ALA A 59 3.37 22.08 2.03
N SER A 60 4.05 21.23 2.83
CA SER A 60 4.99 21.70 3.86
C SER A 60 6.25 22.35 3.28
N GLN A 61 6.66 22.02 2.05
CA GLN A 61 7.79 22.67 1.38
C GLN A 61 7.42 24.05 0.82
N THR A 62 6.19 24.24 0.35
CA THR A 62 5.72 25.54 -0.18
C THR A 62 5.68 26.63 0.89
N ASN A 63 5.52 26.25 2.17
CA ASN A 63 5.45 27.19 3.29
C ASN A 63 6.78 27.39 4.04
N SER A 64 7.89 26.85 3.53
CA SER A 64 9.22 27.04 4.16
C SER A 64 9.96 28.30 3.66
N GLY A 65 9.27 29.18 2.93
CA GLY A 65 9.77 30.50 2.55
C GLY A 65 9.52 31.54 3.65
N SER A 66 10.61 32.03 4.24
CA SER A 66 10.68 33.18 5.18
C SER A 66 10.22 32.93 6.62
N SER A 67 11.20 32.61 7.49
CA SER A 67 11.32 33.15 8.85
C SER A 67 12.59 32.56 9.48
N THR A 68 13.75 33.03 9.06
CA THR A 68 14.95 32.99 9.89
C THR A 68 14.86 34.14 10.89
N PRO A 69 14.66 33.92 12.20
CA PRO A 69 14.86 35.00 13.15
C PRO A 69 16.37 35.23 13.28
N PHE A 70 16.83 36.37 12.78
CA PHE A 70 18.13 36.94 13.12
C PHE A 70 18.18 37.11 14.64
N ALA A 71 19.07 36.40 15.33
CA ALA A 71 19.32 36.64 16.75
C ALA A 71 20.16 37.92 16.89
N MET A 72 19.48 39.01 17.24
CA MET A 72 20.07 40.30 17.55
C MET A 72 20.78 40.20 18.91
N SER A 73 22.06 40.57 18.93
CA SER A 73 22.92 40.60 20.12
C SER A 73 22.54 41.76 21.03
N THR A 74 22.09 41.49 22.26
CA THR A 74 22.14 42.47 23.36
C THR A 74 22.57 41.78 24.65
N ASN A 75 23.82 42.00 25.04
CA ASN A 75 24.33 41.74 26.39
C ASN A 75 23.59 42.62 27.41
N SER A 76 23.02 42.04 28.47
CA SER A 76 23.11 42.56 29.85
C SER A 76 22.23 41.80 30.86
N ALA A 77 22.77 41.69 32.08
CA ALA A 77 22.13 41.41 33.37
C ALA A 77 21.66 39.96 33.61
N VAL A 78 22.33 39.19 34.48
CA VAL A 78 22.25 39.24 35.97
C VAL A 78 20.85 38.87 36.48
N GLY A 79 20.79 37.77 37.24
CA GLY A 79 19.88 37.65 38.39
C GLY A 79 18.80 36.55 38.35
N THR A 80 19.07 35.47 39.09
CA THR A 80 18.19 34.80 40.08
C THR A 80 16.74 34.44 39.74
N GLY A 81 16.39 33.14 39.90
CA GLY A 81 15.07 32.73 40.41
C GLY A 81 14.39 31.50 39.77
N MET A 82 14.49 30.38 40.47
CA MET A 82 13.60 29.19 40.56
C MET A 82 12.27 29.11 39.77
N GLY A 83 11.98 27.94 39.17
CA GLY A 83 10.59 27.51 38.87
C GLY A 83 10.45 26.39 37.84
N SER A 84 10.07 25.19 38.28
CA SER A 84 9.88 23.95 37.52
C SER A 84 8.90 24.01 36.34
N ALA A 85 9.24 23.38 35.21
CA ALA A 85 8.38 22.49 34.41
C ALA A 85 9.20 21.81 33.29
N GLU A 86 9.22 20.48 33.30
CA GLU A 86 9.92 19.60 32.37
C GLU A 86 9.47 19.77 30.91
N GLY A 87 10.41 20.17 30.05
CA GLY A 87 10.38 19.91 28.61
C GLY A 87 11.67 19.20 28.24
N ALA A 88 11.58 17.96 27.74
CA ALA A 88 12.73 17.15 27.37
C ALA A 88 13.57 17.84 26.27
N GLN A 89 14.72 18.37 26.68
CA GLN A 89 15.70 19.02 25.81
C GLN A 89 16.52 17.98 25.03
N THR A 90 16.54 18.12 23.72
CA THR A 90 17.58 17.57 22.82
C THR A 90 18.93 18.22 23.11
N PRO A 91 20.04 17.47 23.24
CA PRO A 91 21.35 18.07 23.48
C PRO A 91 21.93 18.65 22.18
N MET A 92 22.17 19.97 22.17
CA MET A 92 23.10 20.64 21.28
C MET A 92 24.50 20.55 21.91
N VAL A 93 25.45 19.90 21.22
CA VAL A 93 26.88 20.00 21.54
C VAL A 93 27.52 21.07 20.66
N ALA A 94 28.11 22.05 21.35
CA ALA A 94 28.80 23.19 20.78
C ALA A 94 30.03 22.78 19.96
N SER A 95 30.13 23.32 18.75
CA SER A 95 31.35 23.30 17.95
C SER A 95 32.28 24.43 18.41
N THR A 96 33.19 24.14 19.33
CA THR A 96 34.38 24.97 19.54
C THR A 96 35.42 24.58 18.49
N ALA A 97 35.74 25.53 17.62
CA ALA A 97 36.83 25.41 16.65
C ALA A 97 38.17 25.21 17.38
N ALA A 98 38.90 24.16 16.99
CA ALA A 98 40.32 24.06 17.22
C ALA A 98 40.97 23.37 16.01
N THR A 99 41.99 24.05 15.54
CA THR A 99 42.86 23.81 14.39
C THR A 99 43.80 22.60 14.53
N HIS A 100 44.14 22.03 13.37
CA HIS A 100 45.33 21.22 13.04
C HIS A 100 45.45 19.73 13.45
N ALA A 101 45.48 18.89 12.39
CA ALA A 101 46.38 17.75 12.11
C ALA A 101 46.12 16.34 12.71
N HIS A 102 45.83 15.41 11.77
CA HIS A 102 46.37 14.05 11.59
C HIS A 102 45.83 12.85 12.43
N GLN A 103 45.60 11.74 11.67
CA GLN A 103 45.37 10.33 12.04
C GLN A 103 43.95 9.82 12.41
N GLN A 104 43.24 9.39 11.36
CA GLN A 104 42.80 8.00 11.10
C GLN A 104 42.09 7.21 12.23
N GLN A 105 40.75 7.11 12.17
CA GLN A 105 40.06 5.83 12.38
C GLN A 105 38.66 5.84 11.77
N GLY A 106 38.44 4.94 10.80
CA GLY A 106 37.18 4.76 10.10
C GLY A 106 36.13 4.16 11.01
N SER A 107 35.16 4.97 11.43
CA SER A 107 33.87 4.49 11.90
C SER A 107 32.95 4.43 10.69
N VAL A 108 32.81 3.22 10.11
CA VAL A 108 31.78 2.93 9.11
C VAL A 108 30.44 3.02 9.85
N ARG A 109 29.87 4.23 9.88
CA ARG A 109 28.50 4.46 10.32
C ARG A 109 27.63 3.62 9.39
N GLN A 110 27.13 2.49 9.88
CA GLN A 110 26.29 1.62 9.06
C GLN A 110 25.14 2.47 8.50
N PRO A 111 24.98 2.55 7.17
CA PRO A 111 23.94 3.35 6.59
C PRO A 111 22.61 2.76 7.03
N ASN A 112 21.87 3.50 7.85
CA ASN A 112 20.51 3.12 8.23
C ASN A 112 19.67 3.16 6.95
N ILE A 113 19.43 1.98 6.38
CA ILE A 113 18.74 1.77 5.10
C ILE A 113 17.39 2.50 5.07
N ALA A 114 16.71 2.62 6.21
CA ALA A 114 15.45 3.38 6.31
C ALA A 114 15.65 4.89 6.10
N GLN A 115 16.77 5.47 6.55
CA GLN A 115 17.11 6.87 6.33
C GLN A 115 17.54 7.13 4.88
N ALA A 116 18.27 6.18 4.27
CA ALA A 116 18.67 6.28 2.86
C ALA A 116 17.47 6.16 1.89
N ALA A 117 16.48 5.33 2.19
CA ALA A 117 15.27 5.23 1.37
C ALA A 117 14.42 6.50 1.44
N GLN A 118 14.39 7.19 2.60
CA GLN A 118 13.70 8.46 2.77
C GLN A 118 14.33 9.57 1.93
N SER A 119 15.67 9.67 1.91
CA SER A 119 16.37 10.72 1.13
C SER A 119 16.19 10.56 -0.39
N LEU A 120 16.10 9.33 -0.91
CA LEU A 120 15.79 9.11 -2.32
C LEU A 120 14.36 9.54 -2.69
N SER A 121 13.39 9.25 -1.82
CA SER A 121 12.00 9.66 -2.06
C SER A 121 11.85 11.18 -2.14
N THR A 122 12.52 11.92 -1.25
CA THR A 122 12.49 13.39 -1.23
C THR A 122 13.15 14.00 -2.47
N LEU A 123 14.27 13.43 -2.92
CA LEU A 123 14.98 13.90 -4.12
C LEU A 123 14.16 13.65 -5.40
N VAL A 124 13.45 12.52 -5.49
CA VAL A 124 12.54 12.24 -6.63
C VAL A 124 11.36 13.20 -6.63
N LEU A 125 10.75 13.48 -5.47
CA LEU A 125 9.68 14.47 -5.31
C LEU A 125 10.14 15.88 -5.74
N GLU A 126 11.32 16.32 -5.32
CA GLU A 126 11.90 17.62 -5.69
C GLU A 126 12.19 17.72 -7.20
N LYS A 127 12.76 16.66 -7.79
CA LYS A 127 13.02 16.59 -9.23
C LYS A 127 11.72 16.65 -10.05
N ASN A 128 10.68 15.93 -9.61
CA ASN A 128 9.36 15.95 -10.23
C ASN A 128 8.70 17.34 -10.16
N PHE A 129 8.86 18.05 -9.03
CA PHE A 129 8.38 19.42 -8.88
C PHE A 129 9.09 20.39 -9.84
N ARG A 130 10.42 20.25 -9.98
CA ARG A 130 11.25 21.09 -10.85
C ARG A 130 11.01 20.87 -12.34
N ALA A 131 10.49 19.70 -12.74
CA ALA A 131 10.18 19.37 -14.13
C ALA A 131 8.94 20.09 -14.71
N GLY A 132 8.26 20.95 -13.92
CA GLY A 132 7.05 21.66 -14.32
C GLY A 132 5.84 20.75 -14.19
N ALA A 133 4.84 21.18 -13.41
CA ALA A 133 3.67 20.38 -13.10
C ALA A 133 2.84 20.06 -14.37
N PRO A 134 2.75 18.80 -14.82
CA PRO A 134 1.50 18.39 -15.45
C PRO A 134 0.41 18.53 -14.39
N SER A 135 -0.79 18.93 -14.81
CA SER A 135 -1.99 19.07 -13.98
C SER A 135 -2.46 17.71 -13.41
N GLY A 136 -1.63 17.04 -12.60
CA GLY A 136 -1.83 15.67 -12.13
C GLY A 136 -0.99 15.32 -10.91
N PRO A 137 -1.25 14.17 -10.26
CA PRO A 137 -0.52 13.72 -9.08
C PRO A 137 0.98 13.56 -9.37
N ALA A 138 1.83 13.77 -8.37
CA ALA A 138 3.28 13.61 -8.50
C ALA A 138 3.63 12.22 -9.04
N VAL A 139 4.49 12.16 -10.06
CA VAL A 139 4.83 10.91 -10.77
C VAL A 139 5.83 10.09 -9.94
N THR A 140 5.32 9.26 -9.04
CA THR A 140 6.14 8.27 -8.30
C THR A 140 6.26 6.98 -9.10
N TYR A 141 7.36 6.22 -8.97
CA TYR A 141 7.55 4.91 -9.64
C TYR A 141 6.36 3.95 -9.44
N THR A 142 5.70 4.04 -8.28
CA THR A 142 4.50 3.25 -7.93
C THR A 142 3.23 3.70 -8.64
N ASN A 143 3.17 4.91 -9.19
CA ASN A 143 1.98 5.50 -9.83
C ASN A 143 2.07 5.50 -11.36
N ILE A 144 3.15 4.95 -11.94
CA ILE A 144 3.29 4.77 -13.38
C ILE A 144 2.64 3.43 -13.75
N ASP A 145 1.38 3.47 -14.18
CA ASP A 145 0.69 2.31 -14.72
C ASP A 145 1.01 2.14 -16.22
N ALA A 146 0.87 0.92 -16.74
CA ALA A 146 0.99 0.66 -18.16
C ALA A 146 -0.13 1.40 -18.92
N ALA A 147 0.22 2.00 -20.06
CA ALA A 147 -0.78 2.62 -20.92
C ALA A 147 -1.80 1.57 -21.39
N PRO A 148 -3.09 1.93 -21.52
CA PRO A 148 -4.08 1.03 -22.07
C PRO A 148 -3.72 0.64 -23.51
N SER A 149 -4.10 -0.57 -23.93
CA SER A 149 -3.83 -1.03 -25.29
C SER A 149 -4.57 -0.18 -26.32
N LEU A 150 -3.84 0.32 -27.32
CA LEU A 150 -4.38 1.06 -28.47
C LEU A 150 -4.75 0.15 -29.66
N GLN A 151 -4.67 -1.17 -29.51
CA GLN A 151 -4.97 -2.10 -30.60
C GLN A 151 -6.47 -2.03 -30.96
N GLY A 152 -6.80 -1.41 -32.09
CA GLY A 152 -8.18 -1.15 -32.52
C GLY A 152 -9.03 -2.41 -32.75
N HIS A 153 -8.40 -3.57 -32.98
CA HIS A 153 -9.09 -4.84 -33.20
C HIS A 153 -8.58 -5.92 -32.24
N GLN A 154 -9.22 -6.02 -31.08
CA GLN A 154 -9.04 -7.18 -30.22
C GLN A 154 -9.69 -8.41 -30.85
N LYS A 155 -8.97 -9.53 -30.93
CA LYS A 155 -9.53 -10.80 -31.37
C LYS A 155 -10.68 -11.19 -30.45
N ARG A 156 -11.86 -11.42 -31.02
CA ARG A 156 -13.07 -11.77 -30.27
C ARG A 156 -13.22 -13.29 -30.25
N TYR A 157 -13.34 -13.84 -29.06
CA TYR A 157 -13.62 -15.25 -28.83
C TYR A 157 -15.03 -15.43 -28.30
N CYS A 158 -15.58 -16.63 -28.49
CA CYS A 158 -16.87 -17.03 -28.00
C CYS A 158 -16.81 -17.19 -26.48
N ASP A 159 -17.80 -16.64 -25.78
CA ASP A 159 -17.81 -16.64 -24.32
C ASP A 159 -18.09 -18.05 -23.73
N ILE A 160 -18.66 -18.96 -24.53
CA ILE A 160 -18.99 -20.33 -24.12
C ILE A 160 -17.89 -21.33 -24.53
N THR A 161 -17.43 -21.28 -25.79
CA THR A 161 -16.54 -22.32 -26.36
C THR A 161 -15.09 -21.87 -26.53
N GLY A 162 -14.78 -20.58 -26.46
CA GLY A 162 -13.44 -20.04 -26.72
C GLY A 162 -13.02 -19.99 -28.19
N LEU A 163 -13.85 -20.47 -29.13
CA LEU A 163 -13.60 -20.38 -30.57
C LEU A 163 -13.69 -18.92 -31.06
N PRO A 164 -13.07 -18.54 -32.21
CA PRO A 164 -13.18 -17.18 -32.74
C PRO A 164 -14.65 -16.83 -33.02
N ALA A 165 -15.16 -15.76 -32.42
CA ALA A 165 -16.58 -15.38 -32.51
C ALA A 165 -16.77 -14.14 -33.39
N PRO A 166 -17.24 -14.31 -34.64
CA PRO A 166 -17.55 -13.18 -35.50
C PRO A 166 -18.82 -12.44 -35.06
N TYR A 167 -19.75 -13.12 -34.38
CA TYR A 167 -21.09 -12.61 -34.05
C TYR A 167 -21.26 -12.28 -32.56
N THR A 168 -22.21 -11.38 -32.27
CA THR A 168 -22.60 -10.99 -30.91
C THR A 168 -24.11 -10.87 -30.84
N ASP A 169 -24.73 -11.44 -29.80
CA ASP A 169 -26.17 -11.40 -29.59
C ASP A 169 -26.58 -10.02 -29.02
N PRO A 170 -27.52 -9.28 -29.65
CA PRO A 170 -27.95 -7.98 -29.14
C PRO A 170 -28.69 -8.06 -27.80
N LYS A 171 -29.33 -9.20 -27.48
CA LYS A 171 -30.09 -9.37 -26.24
C LYS A 171 -29.17 -9.64 -25.04
N THR A 172 -28.29 -10.63 -25.16
CA THR A 172 -27.42 -11.07 -24.07
C THR A 172 -26.01 -10.45 -24.10
N ARG A 173 -25.62 -9.79 -25.20
CA ARG A 173 -24.25 -9.29 -25.45
C ARG A 173 -23.16 -10.37 -25.44
N LEU A 174 -23.56 -11.65 -25.52
CA LEU A 174 -22.66 -12.79 -25.62
C LEU A 174 -22.14 -12.94 -27.05
N ARG A 175 -20.86 -13.31 -27.16
CA ARG A 175 -20.17 -13.59 -28.42
C ARG A 175 -20.32 -15.07 -28.77
N TYR A 176 -20.69 -15.37 -30.01
CA TYR A 176 -20.90 -16.75 -30.47
C TYR A 176 -20.26 -17.03 -31.84
N HIS A 177 -19.94 -18.30 -32.08
CA HIS A 177 -19.27 -18.76 -33.29
C HIS A 177 -20.25 -19.18 -34.39
N ASN A 178 -21.20 -20.06 -34.06
CA ASN A 178 -22.12 -20.69 -35.00
C ASN A 178 -23.55 -20.77 -34.43
N LYS A 179 -24.49 -21.24 -35.26
CA LYS A 179 -25.91 -21.36 -34.91
C LYS A 179 -26.18 -22.29 -33.70
N GLU A 180 -25.36 -23.32 -33.50
CA GLU A 180 -25.51 -24.27 -32.40
C GLU A 180 -25.31 -23.57 -31.05
N VAL A 181 -24.22 -22.78 -30.94
CA VAL A 181 -23.95 -21.97 -29.75
C VAL A 181 -25.03 -20.91 -29.56
N PHE A 182 -25.55 -20.32 -30.64
CA PHE A 182 -26.68 -19.39 -30.53
C PHE A 182 -27.95 -20.07 -30.00
N GLY A 183 -28.22 -21.31 -30.42
CA GLY A 183 -29.32 -22.13 -29.88
C GLY A 183 -29.17 -22.35 -28.37
N VAL A 184 -27.95 -22.69 -27.91
CA VAL A 184 -27.63 -22.80 -26.49
C VAL A 184 -27.91 -21.50 -25.75
N ILE A 185 -27.42 -20.36 -26.27
CA ILE A 185 -27.64 -19.02 -25.67
C ILE A 185 -29.13 -18.73 -25.47
N ARG A 186 -29.99 -19.18 -26.38
CA ARG A 186 -31.45 -18.96 -26.28
C ARG A 186 -32.15 -19.88 -25.28
N SER A 187 -31.54 -21.03 -24.98
CA SER A 187 -32.00 -21.97 -23.95
C SER A 187 -31.46 -21.66 -22.55
N LEU A 188 -30.49 -20.73 -22.42
CA LEU A 188 -29.93 -20.37 -21.12
C LEU A 188 -31.01 -19.79 -20.20
N GLY A 189 -30.95 -20.21 -18.93
CA GLY A 189 -31.79 -19.65 -17.87
C GLY A 189 -31.50 -18.16 -17.62
N PRO A 190 -32.43 -17.46 -16.95
CA PRO A 190 -32.22 -16.06 -16.57
C PRO A 190 -30.98 -15.94 -15.66
N GLY A 191 -30.20 -14.87 -15.83
CA GLY A 191 -28.97 -14.60 -15.06
C GLY A 191 -27.72 -15.38 -15.49
N VAL A 192 -27.86 -16.49 -16.22
CA VAL A 192 -26.67 -17.27 -16.65
C VAL A 192 -25.81 -16.49 -17.64
N ALA A 193 -26.44 -15.71 -18.53
CA ALA A 193 -25.72 -14.84 -19.47
C ALA A 193 -24.90 -13.75 -18.75
N GLU A 194 -25.36 -13.27 -17.60
CA GLU A 194 -24.66 -12.28 -16.78
C GLU A 194 -23.37 -12.86 -16.20
N ASN A 195 -23.40 -14.11 -15.73
CA ASN A 195 -22.20 -14.82 -15.24
C ASN A 195 -21.13 -14.97 -16.34
N TYR A 196 -21.54 -15.27 -17.58
CA TYR A 196 -20.61 -15.33 -18.72
C TYR A 196 -20.03 -13.95 -19.05
N LEU A 197 -20.83 -12.88 -18.95
CA LEU A 197 -20.34 -11.52 -19.09
C LEU A 197 -19.39 -11.12 -17.94
N GLU A 198 -19.62 -11.62 -16.73
CA GLU A 198 -18.78 -11.36 -15.56
C GLU A 198 -17.41 -12.02 -15.72
N ALA A 199 -17.39 -13.28 -16.16
CA ALA A 199 -16.15 -13.97 -16.50
C ALA A 199 -15.33 -13.24 -17.59
N ARG A 200 -16.00 -12.56 -18.53
CA ARG A 200 -15.36 -11.70 -19.55
C ARG A 200 -14.94 -10.32 -19.00
N GLY A 201 -15.43 -9.91 -17.84
CA GLY A 201 -15.26 -8.55 -17.31
C GLY A 201 -16.12 -7.49 -18.01
N ALA A 202 -17.21 -7.90 -18.68
CA ALA A 202 -18.15 -7.02 -19.38
C ALA A 202 -19.53 -6.94 -18.69
N HIS A 203 -19.64 -7.46 -17.47
CA HIS A 203 -20.86 -7.41 -16.68
C HIS A 203 -21.12 -6.00 -16.12
N THR A 204 -22.35 -5.52 -16.29
CA THR A 204 -22.77 -4.22 -15.78
C THR A 204 -23.78 -4.42 -14.65
N VAL A 205 -23.31 -4.31 -13.40
CA VAL A 205 -24.18 -4.31 -12.22
C VAL A 205 -24.84 -2.92 -12.12
N LEU A 206 -26.16 -2.86 -12.24
CA LEU A 206 -26.92 -1.64 -11.94
C LEU A 206 -26.82 -1.37 -10.43
N LYS A 207 -26.56 -0.13 -10.07
CA LYS A 207 -26.32 0.31 -8.69
C LYS A 207 -27.32 1.37 -8.26
#